data_AF-A0A950SJF2-F1
#
_entry.id   AF-A0A950SJF2-F1
#
_cell.length_a   1.000
_cell.length_b   1.000
_cell.length_c   1.000
_cell.angle_alpha   90.00
_cell.angle_beta   90.00
_cell.angle_gamma   90.00
#
_symmetry.space_group_name_H-M   'P 1'
#
loop_
_entity.id
_entity.type
_entity.pdbx_description
1 polymer ?
#
loop_
_entity_poly.entity_id
_entity_poly.type
_entity_poly.pdbx_seq_one_letter_code
_entity_poly.pdbx_strand_id
1 'polypeptide(L)'
;MWHPAIDCFYVYPTVSGQPTGNANLEVGPEERSIALYQAARYSQYCRVFAPMYRQVTLAGISVNGAPPTTPANPALALADVRAAFQTYLRRYNRGRGFVLIGHSQGAFVLRQLIAKDIDSKPAVRRRLVSAILLGGNVLVKRGREIGGDFKHVPACRSAVQLGCVIAFSTFDQPVPTSSLFGRPIAALGTTAPKADVVLCTNPAALAGGSGTLDPIFPSRPFDPKSALAAGIALLGLTPPKPPTVWWSAPGAYSARCSSANNAHVLEISPRRGAKRPNPSPTPAWGLHVMDANVALGNLIAIVRTQAAAFTRSGR
;
A
#
# COMPACT_ATOMS: atom_id res chain seq x y z
N MET A 1 -28.71 0.13 -9.16
CA MET A 1 -28.22 0.56 -7.82
C MET A 1 -26.92 -0.17 -7.55
N TRP A 2 -25.78 0.54 -7.45
CA TRP A 2 -24.46 -0.08 -7.31
C TRP A 2 -24.28 -0.60 -5.88
N HIS A 3 -24.38 -1.91 -5.70
CA HIS A 3 -24.08 -2.60 -4.44
C HIS A 3 -22.93 -3.58 -4.70
N PRO A 4 -21.66 -3.18 -4.47
CA PRO A 4 -20.52 -4.07 -4.68
C PRO A 4 -20.66 -5.31 -3.80
N ALA A 5 -20.00 -6.43 -4.05
CA ALA A 5 -20.03 -7.56 -3.11
C ALA A 5 -19.09 -7.37 -1.91
N ILE A 6 -18.08 -6.51 -2.06
CA ILE A 6 -16.98 -6.34 -1.11
C ILE A 6 -16.76 -4.88 -0.73
N ASP A 7 -16.10 -4.65 0.40
CA ASP A 7 -15.69 -3.33 0.87
C ASP A 7 -14.15 -3.19 0.78
N CYS A 8 -13.65 -1.97 0.65
CA CYS A 8 -12.23 -1.67 0.77
C CYS A 8 -12.01 -0.84 2.02
N PHE A 9 -11.18 -1.35 2.93
CA PHE A 9 -10.77 -0.63 4.13
C PHE A 9 -9.35 -0.10 3.89
N TYR A 10 -9.25 1.18 3.57
CA TYR A 10 -8.03 1.86 3.18
C TYR A 10 -7.42 2.62 4.36
N VAL A 11 -6.15 2.36 4.66
CA VAL A 11 -5.37 3.09 5.66
C VAL A 11 -4.28 3.86 4.92
N TYR A 12 -4.38 5.18 4.95
CA TYR A 12 -3.51 6.08 4.19
C TYR A 12 -2.08 6.14 4.74
N PRO A 13 -1.07 6.59 3.96
CA PRO A 13 0.31 6.79 4.40
C PRO A 13 0.48 8.06 5.26
N THR A 14 1.71 8.35 5.70
CA THR A 14 2.02 9.68 6.28
C THR A 14 1.80 10.78 5.25
N VAL A 15 0.92 11.72 5.55
CA VAL A 15 0.64 12.90 4.72
C VAL A 15 0.54 14.20 5.51
N SER A 16 0.32 14.12 6.83
CA SER A 16 0.13 15.32 7.64
C SER A 16 1.42 16.14 7.77
N GLY A 17 1.30 17.42 7.42
CA GLY A 17 2.32 18.44 7.64
C GLY A 17 2.28 19.09 9.04
N GLN A 18 1.41 18.61 9.94
CA GLN A 18 1.33 19.15 11.30
C GLN A 18 2.68 18.99 12.04
N PRO A 19 3.06 19.97 12.90
CA PRO A 19 4.37 19.98 13.55
C PRO A 19 4.49 18.98 14.71
N THR A 20 3.39 18.41 15.20
CA THR A 20 3.35 17.42 16.28
C THR A 20 3.86 16.06 15.82
N GLY A 21 4.26 15.18 16.75
CA GLY A 21 4.72 13.83 16.41
C GLY A 21 3.64 12.93 15.80
N ASN A 22 2.38 13.15 16.20
CA ASN A 22 1.20 12.53 15.58
C ASN A 22 0.19 13.61 15.16
N ALA A 23 -0.52 13.38 14.07
CA ALA A 23 -1.58 14.28 13.61
C ALA A 23 -2.81 14.22 14.53
N ASN A 24 -3.66 15.24 14.48
CA ASN A 24 -5.02 15.19 14.99
C ASN A 24 -5.94 14.29 14.12
N LEU A 25 -7.24 14.24 14.43
CA LEU A 25 -8.22 13.42 13.69
C LEU A 25 -9.06 14.24 12.69
N GLU A 26 -8.68 15.48 12.42
CA GLU A 26 -9.40 16.36 11.50
C GLU A 26 -9.10 15.99 10.05
N VAL A 27 -10.13 16.01 9.21
CA VAL A 27 -9.97 15.71 7.79
C VAL A 27 -9.44 16.95 7.06
N GLY A 28 -8.14 16.96 6.75
CA GLY A 28 -7.48 18.01 6.00
C GLY A 28 -7.47 17.79 4.48
N PRO A 29 -6.99 18.78 3.71
CA PRO A 29 -6.78 18.65 2.28
C PRO A 29 -5.76 17.56 1.93
N GLU A 30 -4.72 17.35 2.76
CA GLU A 30 -3.73 16.30 2.53
C GLU A 30 -4.34 14.89 2.63
N GLU A 31 -5.16 14.63 3.65
CA GLU A 31 -5.85 13.33 3.83
C GLU A 31 -6.87 13.07 2.72
N ARG A 32 -7.61 14.10 2.28
CA ARG A 32 -8.51 13.98 1.12
C ARG A 32 -7.73 13.69 -0.16
N SER A 33 -6.65 14.42 -0.39
CA SER A 33 -5.80 14.30 -1.59
C SER A 33 -5.22 12.89 -1.72
N ILE A 34 -4.69 12.32 -0.65
CA ILE A 34 -4.09 10.98 -0.69
C ILE A 34 -5.13 9.86 -0.85
N ALA A 35 -6.30 10.01 -0.22
CA ALA A 35 -7.40 9.06 -0.41
C ALA A 35 -7.88 9.05 -1.87
N LEU A 36 -7.97 10.23 -2.50
CA LEU A 36 -8.25 10.33 -3.92
C LEU A 36 -7.13 9.70 -4.77
N TYR A 37 -5.86 9.99 -4.44
CA TYR A 37 -4.69 9.53 -5.17
C TYR A 37 -4.53 7.99 -5.19
N GLN A 38 -4.72 7.32 -4.04
CA GLN A 38 -4.42 5.90 -3.89
C GLN A 38 -5.66 5.01 -3.87
N ALA A 39 -6.80 5.48 -3.36
CA ALA A 39 -7.95 4.62 -3.06
C ALA A 39 -9.16 4.84 -3.97
N ALA A 40 -9.35 6.05 -4.53
CA ALA A 40 -10.58 6.37 -5.26
C ALA A 40 -10.87 5.42 -6.42
N ARG A 41 -9.86 4.93 -7.13
CA ARG A 41 -10.07 4.03 -8.27
C ARG A 41 -10.61 2.64 -7.87
N TYR A 42 -10.46 2.21 -6.62
CA TYR A 42 -11.07 0.98 -6.13
C TYR A 42 -12.59 1.10 -5.94
N SER A 43 -13.13 2.32 -5.84
CA SER A 43 -14.58 2.59 -5.75
C SER A 43 -15.39 2.13 -6.96
N GLN A 44 -14.76 1.57 -7.99
CA GLN A 44 -15.44 0.88 -9.09
C GLN A 44 -15.95 -0.51 -8.67
N TYR A 45 -15.32 -1.15 -7.68
CA TYR A 45 -15.57 -2.56 -7.31
C TYR A 45 -15.79 -2.80 -5.82
N CYS A 46 -15.59 -1.80 -4.96
CA CYS A 46 -15.79 -1.92 -3.53
C CYS A 46 -16.24 -0.58 -2.92
N ARG A 47 -17.03 -0.62 -1.83
CA ARG A 47 -17.29 0.59 -1.06
C ARG A 47 -16.06 0.94 -0.23
N VAL A 48 -15.53 2.14 -0.39
CA VAL A 48 -14.27 2.55 0.25
C VAL A 48 -14.54 3.18 1.62
N PHE A 49 -13.88 2.65 2.64
CA PHE A 49 -13.80 3.19 3.99
C PHE A 49 -12.37 3.63 4.26
N ALA A 50 -12.20 4.89 4.63
CA ALA A 50 -10.90 5.46 4.97
C ALA A 50 -11.01 6.14 6.34
N PRO A 51 -10.65 5.46 7.45
CA PRO A 51 -10.77 6.04 8.77
C PRO A 51 -9.66 7.07 9.00
N MET A 52 -10.01 8.17 9.67
CA MET A 52 -9.01 9.04 10.27
C MET A 52 -8.32 8.32 11.43
N TYR A 53 -7.01 8.51 11.53
CA TYR A 53 -6.21 7.98 12.62
C TYR A 53 -5.05 8.94 12.92
N ARG A 54 -4.55 8.93 14.15
CA ARG A 54 -3.41 9.78 14.57
C ARG A 54 -2.10 9.26 13.98
N GLN A 55 -1.94 9.47 12.67
CA GLN A 55 -0.75 9.14 11.90
C GLN A 55 0.50 9.77 12.49
N VAL A 56 1.65 9.09 12.42
CA VAL A 56 2.93 9.79 12.63
C VAL A 56 3.14 10.75 11.46
N THR A 57 3.31 12.03 11.76
CA THR A 57 3.39 13.15 10.80
C THR A 57 4.72 13.15 10.03
N LEU A 58 4.83 14.01 9.03
CA LEU A 58 6.09 14.24 8.31
C LEU A 58 7.21 14.75 9.24
N ALA A 59 6.88 15.56 10.25
CA ALA A 59 7.81 15.96 11.30
C ALA A 59 8.21 14.76 12.17
N GLY A 60 7.24 13.91 12.54
CA GLY A 60 7.47 12.71 13.34
C GLY A 60 8.34 11.62 12.67
N ILE A 61 8.44 11.64 11.35
CA ILE A 61 9.37 10.78 10.58
C ILE A 61 10.59 11.55 10.03
N SER A 62 10.82 12.78 10.49
CA SER A 62 11.97 13.61 10.14
C SER A 62 12.14 13.91 8.64
N VAL A 63 11.06 13.92 7.86
CA VAL A 63 11.11 14.25 6.43
C VAL A 63 11.31 15.75 6.19
N ASN A 64 10.78 16.60 7.09
CA ASN A 64 10.85 18.06 6.95
C ASN A 64 12.12 18.66 7.59
N GLY A 65 13.04 17.85 8.12
CA GLY A 65 14.27 18.30 8.79
C GLY A 65 14.08 18.96 10.16
N ALA A 66 12.89 19.47 10.47
CA ALA A 66 12.54 19.98 11.80
C ALA A 66 12.06 18.84 12.73
N PRO A 67 12.52 18.81 14.00
CA PRO A 67 12.02 17.85 14.97
C PRO A 67 10.54 18.14 15.29
N PRO A 68 9.74 17.11 15.60
CA PRO A 68 8.35 17.31 15.97
C PRO A 68 8.23 17.99 17.35
N THR A 69 7.18 18.79 17.54
CA THR A 69 6.91 19.49 18.82
C THR A 69 6.47 18.55 19.94
N THR A 70 6.08 17.32 19.59
CA THR A 70 5.77 16.24 20.54
C THR A 70 6.37 14.92 20.05
N PRO A 71 6.69 13.96 20.94
CA PRO A 71 7.18 12.66 20.50
C PRO A 71 6.19 11.92 19.61
N ALA A 72 6.70 11.29 18.56
CA ALA A 72 5.90 10.39 17.72
C ALA A 72 5.60 9.07 18.47
N ASN A 73 4.34 8.63 18.39
CA ASN A 73 3.89 7.38 18.97
C ASN A 73 3.14 6.53 17.91
N PRO A 74 3.82 5.56 17.26
CA PRO A 74 3.18 4.66 16.30
C PRO A 74 2.07 3.78 16.90
N ALA A 75 2.07 3.56 18.22
CA ALA A 75 1.02 2.75 18.86
C ALA A 75 -0.35 3.44 18.84
N LEU A 76 -0.40 4.78 18.82
CA LEU A 76 -1.66 5.53 18.65
C LEU A 76 -2.29 5.24 17.29
N ALA A 77 -1.49 5.27 16.23
CA ALA A 77 -1.95 4.98 14.89
C ALA A 77 -2.56 3.57 14.79
N LEU A 78 -1.89 2.57 15.36
CA LEU A 78 -2.43 1.21 15.43
C LEU A 78 -3.71 1.14 16.25
N ALA A 79 -3.76 1.76 17.43
CA ALA A 79 -4.93 1.74 18.31
C ALA A 79 -6.17 2.34 17.61
N ASP A 80 -6.00 3.49 16.96
CA ASP A 80 -7.07 4.18 16.24
C ASP A 80 -7.58 3.35 15.06
N VAL A 81 -6.68 2.79 14.23
CA VAL A 81 -7.07 1.95 13.09
C VAL A 81 -7.74 0.65 13.55
N ARG A 82 -7.27 0.03 14.64
CA ARG A 82 -7.94 -1.14 15.24
C ARG A 82 -9.36 -0.79 15.70
N ALA A 83 -9.53 0.33 16.42
CA ALA A 83 -10.84 0.79 16.86
C ALA A 83 -11.78 1.09 15.69
N ALA A 84 -11.27 1.73 14.63
CA ALA A 84 -12.02 2.00 13.42
C ALA A 84 -12.40 0.72 12.67
N PHE A 85 -11.49 -0.25 12.52
CA PHE A 85 -11.76 -1.53 11.88
C PHE A 85 -12.82 -2.33 12.63
N GLN A 86 -12.75 -2.36 13.96
CA GLN A 86 -13.76 -3.01 14.80
C GLN A 86 -15.13 -2.35 14.67
N THR A 87 -15.17 -1.01 14.61
CA THR A 87 -16.40 -0.25 14.37
C THR A 87 -16.97 -0.56 12.98
N TYR A 88 -16.11 -0.59 11.96
CA TYR A 88 -16.46 -0.98 10.60
C TYR A 88 -17.08 -2.37 10.53
N LEU A 89 -16.44 -3.38 11.13
CA LEU A 89 -16.95 -4.75 11.13
C LEU A 89 -18.33 -4.85 11.80
N ARG A 90 -18.55 -4.13 12.91
CA ARG A 90 -19.83 -4.17 13.65
C ARG A 90 -20.95 -3.38 13.00
N ARG A 91 -20.67 -2.17 12.49
CA ARG A 91 -21.72 -1.21 12.07
C ARG A 91 -21.92 -1.14 10.56
N TYR A 92 -20.87 -1.31 9.77
CA TYR A 92 -20.88 -0.93 8.36
C TYR A 92 -20.68 -2.10 7.38
N ASN A 93 -19.89 -3.12 7.78
CA ASN A 93 -19.51 -4.24 6.91
C ASN A 93 -20.68 -5.18 6.58
N ARG A 94 -21.63 -5.38 7.50
CA ARG A 94 -22.81 -6.25 7.29
C ARG A 94 -22.48 -7.64 6.71
N GLY A 95 -21.36 -8.23 7.15
CA GLY A 95 -20.92 -9.55 6.71
C GLY A 95 -20.17 -9.62 5.37
N ARG A 96 -20.02 -8.50 4.66
CA ARG A 96 -19.36 -8.45 3.34
C ARG A 96 -17.89 -8.86 3.41
N GLY A 97 -17.36 -9.39 2.31
CA GLY A 97 -15.91 -9.53 2.14
C GLY A 97 -15.22 -8.16 2.14
N PHE A 98 -13.96 -8.11 2.55
CA PHE A 98 -13.20 -6.86 2.56
C PHE A 98 -11.78 -7.01 2.01
N VAL A 99 -11.32 -5.98 1.31
CA VAL A 99 -9.94 -5.77 0.90
C VAL A 99 -9.31 -4.77 1.85
N LEU A 100 -8.13 -5.09 2.37
CA LEU A 100 -7.31 -4.13 3.13
C LEU A 100 -6.34 -3.46 2.17
N ILE A 101 -6.26 -2.13 2.19
CA ILE A 101 -5.34 -1.38 1.32
C ILE A 101 -4.52 -0.44 2.20
N GLY A 102 -3.20 -0.53 2.14
CA GLY A 102 -2.33 0.39 2.82
C GLY A 102 -1.05 0.65 2.05
N HIS A 103 -0.54 1.86 2.18
CA HIS A 103 0.76 2.26 1.67
C HIS A 103 1.60 2.87 2.79
N SER A 104 2.91 2.63 2.77
CA SER A 104 3.86 3.20 3.73
C SER A 104 3.39 2.96 5.18
N GLN A 105 3.22 4.03 5.98
CA GLN A 105 2.66 3.95 7.33
C GLN A 105 1.38 3.11 7.41
N GLY A 106 0.42 3.30 6.51
CA GLY A 106 -0.82 2.53 6.50
C GLY A 106 -0.57 1.03 6.29
N ALA A 107 0.44 0.66 5.48
CA ALA A 107 0.86 -0.73 5.34
C ALA A 107 1.50 -1.29 6.63
N PHE A 108 2.35 -0.52 7.32
CA PHE A 108 2.90 -0.90 8.63
C PHE A 108 1.81 -1.11 9.69
N VAL A 109 0.80 -0.24 9.71
CA VAL A 109 -0.36 -0.38 10.61
C VAL A 109 -1.20 -1.60 10.25
N LEU A 110 -1.50 -1.81 8.97
CA LEU A 110 -2.28 -2.95 8.52
C LEU A 110 -1.56 -4.29 8.72
N ARG A 111 -0.23 -4.36 8.63
CA ARG A 111 0.57 -5.53 9.03
C ARG A 111 0.24 -5.94 10.46
N GLN A 112 0.30 -4.98 11.38
CA GLN A 112 0.01 -5.24 12.79
C GLN A 112 -1.47 -5.57 13.04
N LEU A 113 -2.40 -4.90 12.35
CA LEU A 113 -3.83 -5.21 12.41
C LEU A 113 -4.11 -6.65 11.96
N ILE A 114 -3.55 -7.06 10.81
CA ILE A 114 -3.76 -8.41 10.29
C ILE A 114 -3.22 -9.44 11.28
N ALA A 115 -1.97 -9.28 11.74
CA ALA A 115 -1.33 -10.21 12.67
C ALA A 115 -2.12 -10.36 13.99
N LYS A 116 -2.66 -9.25 14.53
CA LYS A 116 -3.35 -9.25 15.84
C LYS A 116 -4.83 -9.59 15.77
N ASP A 117 -5.52 -9.16 14.71
CA ASP A 117 -6.99 -9.15 14.67
C ASP A 117 -7.62 -9.98 13.55
N ILE A 118 -6.81 -10.54 12.63
CA ILE A 118 -7.33 -11.27 11.47
C ILE A 118 -6.67 -12.64 11.32
N ASP A 119 -5.34 -12.69 11.31
CA ASP A 119 -4.55 -13.86 10.90
C ASP A 119 -4.88 -15.11 11.72
N SER A 120 -5.08 -14.99 13.03
CA SER A 120 -5.44 -16.12 13.91
C SER A 120 -6.95 -16.26 14.17
N LYS A 121 -7.81 -15.44 13.55
CA LYS A 121 -9.27 -15.41 13.81
C LYS A 121 -10.05 -15.89 12.57
N PRO A 122 -10.35 -17.20 12.43
CA PRO A 122 -10.97 -17.75 11.21
C PRO A 122 -12.26 -17.05 10.77
N ALA A 123 -13.11 -16.65 11.73
CA ALA A 123 -14.36 -15.95 11.45
C ALA A 123 -14.19 -14.55 10.81
N VAL A 124 -13.07 -13.88 11.09
CA VAL A 124 -12.71 -12.62 10.44
C VAL A 124 -11.93 -12.92 9.15
N ARG A 125 -10.95 -13.82 9.22
CA ARG A 125 -10.09 -14.21 8.09
C ARG A 125 -10.87 -14.73 6.89
N ARG A 126 -11.97 -15.47 7.09
CA ARG A 126 -12.83 -15.96 5.99
C ARG A 126 -13.42 -14.83 5.11
N ARG A 127 -13.57 -13.62 5.68
CA ARG A 127 -14.06 -12.42 5.00
C ARG A 127 -12.94 -11.58 4.36
N LEU A 128 -11.67 -11.87 4.64
CA LEU A 128 -10.55 -11.22 3.95
C LEU A 128 -10.53 -11.67 2.49
N VAL A 129 -10.80 -10.75 1.57
CA VAL A 129 -10.68 -10.96 0.13
C VAL A 129 -9.20 -10.95 -0.24
N SER A 130 -8.51 -9.87 0.11
CA SER A 130 -7.06 -9.76 0.03
C SER A 130 -6.55 -8.58 0.85
N ALA A 131 -5.25 -8.53 1.09
CA ALA A 131 -4.56 -7.35 1.61
C ALA A 131 -3.58 -6.83 0.55
N ILE A 132 -3.56 -5.53 0.30
CA ILE A 132 -2.64 -4.83 -0.60
C ILE A 132 -1.78 -3.92 0.29
N LEU A 133 -0.56 -4.35 0.60
CA LEU A 133 0.34 -3.71 1.59
C LEU A 133 1.61 -3.23 0.90
N LEU A 134 1.59 -1.98 0.48
CA LEU A 134 2.60 -1.38 -0.38
C LEU A 134 3.60 -0.58 0.44
N GLY A 135 4.90 -0.70 0.16
CA GLY A 135 5.91 0.09 0.90
C GLY A 135 5.91 -0.21 2.41
N GLY A 136 5.55 -1.44 2.79
CA GLY A 136 5.31 -1.81 4.19
C GLY A 136 6.24 -2.87 4.75
N ASN A 137 7.17 -3.42 3.97
CA ASN A 137 8.11 -4.49 4.38
C ASN A 137 7.43 -5.69 5.06
N VAL A 138 6.36 -6.23 4.47
CA VAL A 138 5.71 -7.47 4.97
C VAL A 138 6.74 -8.59 5.05
N LEU A 139 6.83 -9.29 6.18
CA LEU A 139 7.86 -10.30 6.43
C LEU A 139 7.33 -11.72 6.24
N VAL A 140 8.14 -12.56 5.60
CA VAL A 140 7.92 -14.01 5.46
C VAL A 140 9.20 -14.77 5.73
N LYS A 141 9.09 -16.07 6.04
CA LYS A 141 10.27 -16.93 6.08
C LYS A 141 10.86 -17.06 4.68
N ARG A 142 12.19 -17.13 4.59
CA ARG A 142 12.90 -17.27 3.32
C ARG A 142 12.37 -18.47 2.53
N GLY A 143 12.01 -18.25 1.25
CA GLY A 143 11.46 -19.29 0.38
C GLY A 143 10.02 -19.73 0.73
N ARG A 144 9.32 -19.00 1.60
CA ARG A 144 7.94 -19.29 2.01
C ARG A 144 7.03 -18.12 1.71
N GLU A 145 5.72 -18.38 1.80
CA GLU A 145 4.64 -17.40 1.59
C GLU A 145 4.06 -16.88 2.90
N ILE A 146 4.47 -17.47 4.02
CA ILE A 146 4.02 -17.22 5.40
C ILE A 146 5.20 -17.36 6.37
N GLY A 147 4.93 -17.12 7.66
CA GLY A 147 5.81 -17.48 8.78
C GLY A 147 6.59 -16.31 9.38
N GLY A 148 6.52 -15.12 8.78
CA GLY A 148 6.99 -13.86 9.36
C GLY A 148 5.84 -13.14 10.07
N ASP A 149 5.30 -12.08 9.46
CA ASP A 149 4.19 -11.31 10.03
C ASP A 149 2.90 -12.14 10.16
N PHE A 150 2.65 -13.06 9.22
CA PHE A 150 1.40 -13.81 9.12
C PHE A 150 1.66 -15.32 9.15
N LYS A 151 0.86 -16.05 9.93
CA LYS A 151 0.92 -17.52 10.02
C LYS A 151 -0.08 -18.19 9.07
N HIS A 152 -1.19 -17.52 8.71
CA HIS A 152 -2.29 -18.11 7.94
C HIS A 152 -2.70 -17.30 6.70
N VAL A 153 -2.25 -16.05 6.56
CA VAL A 153 -2.47 -15.22 5.36
C VAL A 153 -1.23 -15.30 4.46
N PRO A 154 -1.24 -16.11 3.38
CA PRO A 154 -0.12 -16.26 2.47
C PRO A 154 -0.02 -15.14 1.44
N ALA A 155 1.11 -15.04 0.77
CA ALA A 155 1.23 -14.27 -0.47
C ALA A 155 0.19 -14.71 -1.53
N CYS A 156 -0.32 -13.76 -2.32
CA CYS A 156 -1.21 -14.07 -3.42
C CYS A 156 -0.45 -14.72 -4.60
N ARG A 157 -1.03 -15.80 -5.16
CA ARG A 157 -0.51 -16.58 -6.29
C ARG A 157 -1.42 -16.63 -7.50
N SER A 158 -2.69 -16.27 -7.35
CA SER A 158 -3.61 -16.13 -8.48
C SER A 158 -4.64 -15.03 -8.21
N ALA A 159 -5.23 -14.48 -9.28
CA ALA A 159 -6.22 -13.42 -9.18
C ALA A 159 -7.58 -13.88 -8.61
N VAL A 160 -7.79 -15.19 -8.46
CA VAL A 160 -8.99 -15.77 -7.83
C VAL A 160 -8.75 -16.24 -6.40
N GLN A 161 -7.49 -16.24 -5.94
CA GLN A 161 -7.16 -16.59 -4.56
C GLN A 161 -7.70 -15.52 -3.61
N LEU A 162 -8.33 -15.97 -2.53
CA LEU A 162 -8.87 -15.14 -1.46
C LEU A 162 -8.04 -15.32 -0.18
N GLY A 163 -8.10 -14.34 0.71
CA GLY A 163 -7.42 -14.41 2.02
C GLY A 163 -5.90 -14.35 1.92
N CYS A 164 -5.37 -13.68 0.89
CA CYS A 164 -3.94 -13.57 0.62
C CYS A 164 -3.46 -12.11 0.63
N VAL A 165 -2.14 -11.91 0.65
CA VAL A 165 -1.50 -10.58 0.63
C VAL A 165 -0.72 -10.34 -0.67
N ILE A 166 -0.88 -9.15 -1.25
CA ILE A 166 -0.03 -8.56 -2.26
C ILE A 166 0.81 -7.50 -1.55
N ALA A 167 2.12 -7.68 -1.53
CA ALA A 167 3.04 -6.71 -0.93
C ALA A 167 4.25 -6.51 -1.82
N PHE A 168 4.69 -5.26 -1.94
CA PHE A 168 5.93 -4.91 -2.62
C PHE A 168 6.37 -3.49 -2.28
N SER A 169 7.63 -3.21 -2.59
CA SER A 169 8.22 -1.87 -2.66
C SER A 169 8.94 -1.74 -4.00
N THR A 170 8.79 -0.59 -4.67
CA THR A 170 9.23 -0.45 -6.06
C THR A 170 10.62 0.18 -6.18
N PHE A 171 11.46 -0.41 -7.03
CA PHE A 171 12.79 0.09 -7.38
C PHE A 171 13.03 -0.08 -8.88
N ASP A 172 13.81 0.79 -9.52
CA ASP A 172 14.23 0.67 -10.92
C ASP A 172 15.75 0.59 -11.10
N GLN A 173 16.47 0.54 -9.98
CA GLN A 173 17.92 0.51 -9.86
C GLN A 173 18.34 -0.49 -8.77
N PRO A 174 19.63 -0.88 -8.68
CA PRO A 174 20.13 -1.70 -7.58
C PRO A 174 19.75 -1.11 -6.21
N VAL A 175 19.21 -1.95 -5.33
CA VAL A 175 18.73 -1.50 -4.02
C VAL A 175 19.93 -1.12 -3.13
N PRO A 176 20.03 0.13 -2.66
CA PRO A 176 21.16 0.55 -1.82
C PRO A 176 21.15 -0.18 -0.46
N THR A 177 22.31 -0.22 0.20
CA THR A 177 22.45 -0.81 1.54
C THR A 177 21.67 -0.01 2.59
N SER A 178 21.58 1.31 2.41
CA SER A 178 20.79 2.24 3.25
C SER A 178 19.28 2.22 2.97
N SER A 179 18.80 1.33 2.09
CA SER A 179 17.39 1.29 1.70
C SER A 179 16.46 1.12 2.90
N LEU A 180 15.41 1.95 2.95
CA LEU A 180 14.33 1.86 3.94
C LEU A 180 13.28 0.80 3.56
N PHE A 181 13.30 0.32 2.32
CA PHE A 181 12.31 -0.60 1.79
C PHE A 181 12.97 -1.81 1.12
N GLY A 182 12.24 -2.92 1.11
CA GLY A 182 12.73 -4.19 0.56
C GLY A 182 13.75 -4.91 1.46
N ARG A 183 13.99 -4.42 2.68
CA ARG A 183 14.85 -5.06 3.69
C ARG A 183 14.07 -5.27 4.98
N PRO A 184 14.36 -6.33 5.76
CA PRO A 184 13.73 -6.55 7.05
C PRO A 184 14.27 -5.53 8.06
N ILE A 185 13.69 -4.33 8.06
CA ILE A 185 13.98 -3.27 9.02
C ILE A 185 12.76 -2.99 9.89
N ALA A 186 13.01 -2.69 11.16
CA ALA A 186 11.96 -2.27 12.09
C ALA A 186 11.57 -0.81 11.77
N ALA A 187 10.29 -0.54 11.61
CA ALA A 187 9.76 0.80 11.35
C ALA A 187 8.35 0.93 11.92
N LEU A 188 8.02 2.10 12.49
CA LEU A 188 6.66 2.47 12.91
C LEU A 188 5.95 1.37 13.76
N GLY A 189 6.69 0.80 14.71
CA GLY A 189 6.19 -0.21 15.65
C GLY A 189 6.23 -1.66 15.12
N THR A 190 6.75 -1.92 13.92
CA THR A 190 6.95 -3.30 13.43
C THR A 190 8.30 -3.87 13.84
N THR A 191 8.36 -5.18 14.05
CA THR A 191 9.61 -5.93 14.29
C THR A 191 10.27 -6.38 12.99
N ALA A 192 11.57 -6.66 13.02
CA ALA A 192 12.28 -7.25 11.89
C ALA A 192 13.33 -8.29 12.33
N PRO A 193 12.96 -9.57 12.38
CA PRO A 193 13.92 -10.64 12.66
C PRO A 193 14.95 -10.79 11.53
N LYS A 194 16.23 -10.98 11.88
CA LYS A 194 17.33 -11.09 10.91
C LYS A 194 17.18 -12.24 9.89
N ALA A 195 16.46 -13.30 10.25
CA ALA A 195 16.28 -14.49 9.41
C ALA A 195 15.16 -14.36 8.37
N ASP A 196 14.26 -13.38 8.53
CA ASP A 196 13.11 -13.19 7.66
C ASP A 196 13.50 -12.34 6.45
N VAL A 197 12.67 -12.41 5.39
CA VAL A 197 12.83 -11.60 4.19
C VAL A 197 11.56 -10.80 3.93
N VAL A 198 11.70 -9.68 3.23
CA VAL A 198 10.54 -8.91 2.77
C VAL A 198 9.83 -9.68 1.65
N LEU A 199 8.50 -9.77 1.74
CA LEU A 199 7.65 -10.33 0.71
C LEU A 199 7.62 -9.41 -0.50
N CYS A 200 7.81 -9.99 -1.69
CA CYS A 200 7.47 -9.36 -2.96
C CYS A 200 6.44 -10.20 -3.69
N THR A 201 5.34 -9.55 -4.09
CA THR A 201 4.29 -10.10 -4.94
C THR A 201 4.18 -9.21 -6.18
N ASN A 202 4.46 -9.76 -7.35
CA ASN A 202 4.33 -9.03 -8.61
C ASN A 202 2.85 -8.99 -9.03
N PRO A 203 2.17 -7.82 -9.00
CA PRO A 203 0.75 -7.76 -9.35
C PRO A 203 0.48 -8.05 -10.84
N ALA A 204 1.49 -7.99 -11.71
CA ALA A 204 1.34 -8.39 -13.11
C ALA A 204 1.57 -9.89 -13.35
N ALA A 205 2.09 -10.62 -12.37
CA ALA A 205 2.41 -12.04 -12.48
C ALA A 205 2.39 -12.71 -11.08
N LEU A 206 1.19 -12.89 -10.50
CA LEU A 206 1.04 -13.39 -9.12
C LEU A 206 1.66 -14.79 -8.91
N ALA A 207 1.65 -15.64 -9.95
CA ALA A 207 2.27 -16.96 -9.92
C ALA A 207 3.81 -16.91 -9.94
N GLY A 208 4.41 -15.74 -10.14
CA GLY A 208 5.85 -15.54 -10.29
C GLY A 208 6.24 -15.11 -11.71
N GLY A 209 7.47 -14.66 -11.86
CA GLY A 209 8.04 -14.19 -13.13
C GLY A 209 7.84 -12.70 -13.39
N SER A 210 7.94 -12.34 -14.68
CA SER A 210 7.87 -10.97 -15.18
C SER A 210 6.50 -10.67 -15.79
N GLY A 211 6.05 -9.42 -15.67
CA GLY A 211 4.82 -8.95 -16.29
C GLY A 211 4.91 -7.47 -16.62
N THR A 212 3.85 -6.90 -17.18
CA THR A 212 3.76 -5.47 -17.46
C THR A 212 2.83 -4.77 -16.49
N LEU A 213 3.27 -3.63 -15.95
CA LEU A 213 2.46 -2.80 -15.07
C LEU A 213 1.66 -1.78 -15.86
N ASP A 214 0.46 -1.50 -15.36
CA ASP A 214 -0.49 -0.54 -15.88
C ASP A 214 -0.64 0.63 -14.91
N PRO A 215 0.27 1.63 -14.94
CA PRO A 215 0.17 2.80 -14.11
C PRO A 215 -1.12 3.57 -14.36
N ILE A 216 -1.71 4.07 -13.27
CA ILE A 216 -2.81 5.02 -13.29
C ILE A 216 -2.48 6.14 -12.31
N PHE A 217 -2.41 7.37 -12.82
CA PHE A 217 -2.10 8.57 -12.05
C PHE A 217 -3.18 9.63 -12.28
N PRO A 218 -3.41 10.55 -11.34
CA PRO A 218 -4.21 11.72 -11.65
C PRO A 218 -3.46 12.61 -12.64
N SER A 219 -4.20 13.34 -13.47
CA SER A 219 -3.65 14.27 -14.46
C SER A 219 -3.03 15.52 -13.84
N ARG A 220 -3.36 15.79 -12.57
CA ARG A 220 -2.79 16.84 -11.72
C ARG A 220 -2.95 16.46 -10.24
N PRO A 221 -2.12 17.00 -9.33
CA PRO A 221 -2.35 16.83 -7.90
C PRO A 221 -3.76 17.28 -7.49
N PHE A 222 -4.38 16.55 -6.55
CA PHE A 222 -5.67 16.94 -5.97
C PHE A 222 -5.51 18.11 -5.00
N ASP A 223 -4.41 18.12 -4.25
CA ASP A 223 -3.92 19.28 -3.51
C ASP A 223 -2.48 19.62 -3.97
N PRO A 224 -2.30 20.66 -4.81
CA PRO A 224 -0.99 21.08 -5.30
C PRO A 224 -0.02 21.57 -4.23
N LYS A 225 -0.51 21.95 -3.03
CA LYS A 225 0.33 22.46 -1.94
C LYS A 225 0.77 21.36 -0.97
N SER A 226 0.23 20.16 -1.11
CA SER A 226 0.54 19.03 -0.23
C SER A 226 1.97 18.50 -0.43
N ALA A 227 2.53 17.90 0.62
CA ALA A 227 3.80 17.18 0.53
C ALA A 227 3.75 16.01 -0.47
N LEU A 228 2.57 15.41 -0.68
CA LEU A 228 2.36 14.41 -1.73
C LEU A 228 2.64 14.99 -3.13
N ALA A 229 2.12 16.18 -3.43
CA ALA A 229 2.37 16.84 -4.71
C ALA A 229 3.87 17.12 -4.92
N ALA A 230 4.55 17.59 -3.87
CA ALA A 230 6.00 17.78 -3.90
C ALA A 230 6.75 16.45 -4.14
N GLY A 231 6.39 15.38 -3.43
CA GLY A 231 6.98 14.05 -3.59
C GLY A 231 6.78 13.46 -4.99
N ILE A 232 5.59 13.65 -5.58
CA ILE A 232 5.29 13.25 -6.97
C ILE A 232 6.15 14.04 -7.96
N ALA A 233 6.31 15.35 -7.77
CA ALA A 233 7.15 16.17 -8.64
C ALA A 233 8.61 15.70 -8.66
N LEU A 234 9.13 15.24 -7.52
CA LEU A 234 10.49 14.69 -7.39
C LEU A 234 10.73 13.42 -8.21
N LEU A 235 9.68 12.70 -8.64
CA LEU A 235 9.83 11.55 -9.54
C LEU A 235 10.35 11.94 -10.92
N GLY A 236 10.37 13.25 -11.26
CA GLY A 236 10.87 13.73 -12.54
C GLY A 236 10.04 13.27 -13.75
N LEU A 237 8.83 12.77 -13.53
CA LEU A 237 7.90 12.38 -14.59
C LEU A 237 7.17 13.63 -15.10
N THR A 238 7.03 13.73 -16.43
CA THR A 238 6.21 14.78 -17.05
C THR A 238 4.81 14.19 -17.30
N PRO A 239 3.80 14.53 -16.48
CA PRO A 239 2.47 13.99 -16.69
C PRO A 239 1.87 14.53 -18.00
N PRO A 240 1.19 13.69 -18.80
CA PRO A 240 0.38 14.19 -19.90
C PRO A 240 -0.74 15.10 -19.36
N LYS A 241 -1.28 15.97 -20.21
CA LYS A 241 -2.41 16.86 -19.89
C LYS A 241 -3.69 16.44 -20.63
N PRO A 242 -4.26 15.26 -20.36
CA PRO A 242 -5.51 14.87 -20.99
C PRO A 242 -6.69 15.67 -20.40
N PRO A 243 -7.85 15.69 -21.09
CA PRO A 243 -9.06 16.35 -20.58
C PRO A 243 -9.71 15.59 -19.40
N THR A 244 -9.19 14.42 -19.04
CA THR A 244 -9.72 13.57 -17.95
C THR A 244 -8.99 13.81 -16.63
N VAL A 245 -9.66 13.52 -15.50
CA VAL A 245 -9.07 13.63 -14.15
C VAL A 245 -7.92 12.63 -13.93
N TRP A 246 -7.99 11.50 -14.63
CA TRP A 246 -7.03 10.40 -14.55
C TRP A 246 -6.46 10.10 -15.92
N TRP A 247 -5.24 9.60 -15.94
CA TRP A 247 -4.61 9.04 -17.13
C TRP A 247 -3.96 7.71 -16.79
N SER A 248 -3.77 6.88 -17.81
CA SER A 248 -3.10 5.60 -17.69
C SER A 248 -2.05 5.46 -18.77
N ALA A 249 -1.03 4.65 -18.49
CA ALA A 249 -0.06 4.23 -19.48
C ALA A 249 0.12 2.70 -19.43
N PRO A 250 -0.86 1.94 -19.98
CA PRO A 250 -0.83 0.49 -19.91
C PRO A 250 0.47 -0.11 -20.49
N GLY A 251 1.08 -0.99 -19.71
CA GLY A 251 2.35 -1.65 -20.04
C GLY A 251 3.56 -0.72 -20.14
N ALA A 252 3.53 0.47 -19.51
CA ALA A 252 4.65 1.41 -19.50
C ALA A 252 5.90 0.86 -18.79
N TYR A 253 5.75 -0.11 -17.89
CA TYR A 253 6.87 -0.72 -17.18
C TYR A 253 6.78 -2.25 -17.24
N SER A 254 7.90 -2.94 -17.44
CA SER A 254 8.02 -4.35 -17.03
C SER A 254 8.32 -4.39 -15.55
N ALA A 255 7.84 -5.42 -14.86
CA ALA A 255 8.14 -5.66 -13.46
C ALA A 255 8.43 -7.13 -13.18
N ARG A 256 9.33 -7.37 -12.24
CA ARG A 256 9.64 -8.69 -11.67
C ARG A 256 10.00 -8.54 -10.20
N CYS A 257 9.72 -9.55 -9.39
CA CYS A 257 10.30 -9.59 -8.05
C CYS A 257 11.79 -9.92 -8.14
N SER A 258 12.60 -9.17 -7.40
CA SER A 258 14.06 -9.28 -7.37
C SER A 258 14.52 -9.47 -5.93
N SER A 259 15.52 -10.32 -5.70
CA SER A 259 16.14 -10.57 -4.39
C SER A 259 17.62 -10.16 -4.36
N ALA A 260 18.04 -9.32 -5.30
CA ALA A 260 19.43 -8.87 -5.44
C ALA A 260 19.91 -8.11 -4.19
N ASN A 261 21.20 -8.22 -3.85
CA ASN A 261 21.82 -7.52 -2.71
C ASN A 261 21.10 -7.74 -1.36
N ASN A 262 20.48 -8.90 -1.16
CA ASN A 262 19.68 -9.24 0.03
C ASN A 262 18.53 -8.25 0.29
N ALA A 263 17.98 -7.66 -0.77
CA ALA A 263 16.76 -6.87 -0.74
C ALA A 263 15.72 -7.48 -1.66
N HIS A 264 14.48 -7.57 -1.20
CA HIS A 264 13.35 -8.17 -1.89
C HIS A 264 12.37 -7.07 -2.32
N VAL A 265 12.34 -6.76 -3.61
CA VAL A 265 11.62 -5.60 -4.16
C VAL A 265 10.92 -5.95 -5.47
N LEU A 266 9.93 -5.14 -5.85
CA LEU A 266 9.39 -5.13 -7.20
C LEU A 266 10.30 -4.24 -8.05
N GLU A 267 11.17 -4.89 -8.83
CA GLU A 267 12.06 -4.21 -9.75
C GLU A 267 11.29 -3.89 -11.04
N ILE A 268 11.35 -2.63 -11.48
CA ILE A 268 10.68 -2.16 -12.68
C ILE A 268 11.67 -1.61 -13.70
N SER A 269 11.36 -1.78 -14.98
CA SER A 269 12.11 -1.18 -16.08
C SER A 269 11.14 -0.52 -17.06
N PRO A 270 11.42 0.72 -17.52
CA PRO A 270 10.57 1.38 -18.49
C PRO A 270 10.51 0.62 -19.81
N ARG A 271 9.35 0.71 -20.47
CA ARG A 271 9.06 0.13 -21.78
C ARG A 271 8.42 1.18 -22.68
N ARG A 272 8.45 0.96 -23.99
CA ARG A 272 7.68 1.75 -24.98
C ARG A 272 7.91 3.27 -24.82
N GLY A 273 9.15 3.69 -24.56
CA GLY A 273 9.51 5.10 -24.39
C GLY A 273 9.08 5.72 -23.05
N ALA A 274 8.58 4.94 -22.09
CA ALA A 274 8.30 5.43 -20.75
C ALA A 274 9.57 5.98 -20.10
N LYS A 275 9.42 7.08 -19.35
CA LYS A 275 10.52 7.72 -18.65
C LYS A 275 10.92 6.92 -17.40
N ARG A 276 12.21 6.88 -17.11
CA ARG A 276 12.73 6.42 -15.82
C ARG A 276 12.35 7.42 -14.73
N PRO A 277 11.58 7.03 -13.72
CA PRO A 277 11.30 7.88 -12.59
C PRO A 277 12.53 8.00 -11.69
N ASN A 278 12.69 9.13 -11.02
CA ASN A 278 13.75 9.33 -10.05
C ASN A 278 13.37 8.73 -8.69
N PRO A 279 14.31 8.13 -7.96
CA PRO A 279 14.11 7.80 -6.55
C PRO A 279 13.73 9.04 -5.74
N SER A 280 12.73 8.91 -4.86
CA SER A 280 12.16 10.05 -4.14
C SER A 280 11.69 9.66 -2.74
N PRO A 281 11.97 10.49 -1.71
CA PRO A 281 12.75 11.74 -1.76
C PRO A 281 14.27 11.53 -1.89
N THR A 282 14.78 10.35 -1.57
CA THR A 282 16.21 10.02 -1.69
C THR A 282 16.39 8.62 -2.28
N PRO A 283 17.60 8.24 -2.74
CA PRO A 283 17.85 6.88 -3.24
C PRO A 283 17.47 5.76 -2.25
N ALA A 284 17.54 6.02 -0.94
CA ALA A 284 17.16 5.05 0.10
C ALA A 284 15.66 4.71 0.09
N TRP A 285 14.82 5.54 -0.51
CA TRP A 285 13.39 5.28 -0.64
C TRP A 285 13.03 4.53 -1.93
N GLY A 286 13.95 4.44 -2.89
CA GLY A 286 13.61 3.94 -4.23
C GLY A 286 12.45 4.73 -4.83
N LEU A 287 11.49 4.03 -5.41
CA LEU A 287 10.31 4.62 -6.06
C LEU A 287 9.07 4.62 -5.16
N HIS A 288 9.25 4.58 -3.84
CA HIS A 288 8.18 4.40 -2.84
C HIS A 288 6.96 5.32 -3.02
N VAL A 289 7.15 6.56 -3.48
CA VAL A 289 6.04 7.52 -3.74
C VAL A 289 5.07 7.03 -4.83
N MET A 290 5.50 6.15 -5.73
CA MET A 290 4.65 5.60 -6.80
C MET A 290 4.08 4.22 -6.51
N ASP A 291 4.47 3.54 -5.42
CA ASP A 291 4.11 2.13 -5.19
C ASP A 291 2.60 1.86 -5.41
N ALA A 292 1.76 2.79 -4.92
CA ALA A 292 0.30 2.71 -5.02
C ALA A 292 -0.26 2.89 -6.44
N ASN A 293 0.46 3.59 -7.31
CA ASN A 293 -0.06 4.04 -8.61
C ASN A 293 0.60 3.35 -9.81
N VAL A 294 1.86 2.90 -9.66
CA VAL A 294 2.61 2.25 -10.75
C VAL A 294 1.95 0.96 -11.24
N ALA A 295 1.26 0.24 -10.36
CA ALA A 295 0.54 -1.00 -10.67
C ALA A 295 -0.98 -0.89 -10.44
N LEU A 296 -1.52 0.33 -10.31
CA LEU A 296 -2.91 0.52 -9.89
C LEU A 296 -3.91 -0.13 -10.84
N GLY A 297 -3.66 -0.12 -12.16
CA GLY A 297 -4.47 -0.86 -13.12
C GLY A 297 -4.50 -2.36 -12.86
N ASN A 298 -3.33 -2.97 -12.62
CA ASN A 298 -3.22 -4.40 -12.30
C ASN A 298 -3.94 -4.74 -10.98
N LEU A 299 -3.71 -3.94 -9.93
CA LEU A 299 -4.28 -4.15 -8.60
C LEU A 299 -5.82 -4.06 -8.63
N ILE A 300 -6.37 -3.08 -9.34
CA ILE A 300 -7.83 -2.96 -9.52
C ILE A 300 -8.40 -4.15 -10.29
N ALA A 301 -7.72 -4.62 -11.34
CA ALA A 301 -8.14 -5.79 -12.09
C ALA A 301 -8.13 -7.07 -11.23
N ILE A 302 -7.14 -7.21 -10.35
CA ILE A 302 -7.09 -8.28 -9.35
C ILE A 302 -8.26 -8.15 -8.38
N VAL A 303 -8.49 -6.97 -7.78
CA VAL A 303 -9.60 -6.75 -6.84
C VAL A 303 -10.96 -7.05 -7.49
N ARG A 304 -11.17 -6.65 -8.75
CA ARG A 304 -12.38 -7.03 -9.51
C ARG A 304 -12.54 -8.55 -9.61
N THR A 305 -11.46 -9.25 -9.93
CA THR A 305 -11.48 -10.72 -10.10
C THR A 305 -11.73 -11.42 -8.76
N GLN A 306 -11.08 -10.95 -7.69
CA GLN A 306 -11.27 -11.46 -6.34
C GLN A 306 -12.67 -11.16 -5.80
N ALA A 307 -13.24 -9.99 -6.10
CA ALA A 307 -14.63 -9.67 -5.76
C ALA A 307 -15.60 -10.69 -6.37
N ALA A 308 -15.43 -11.02 -7.64
CA ALA A 308 -16.24 -12.02 -8.31
C ALA A 308 -16.02 -13.43 -7.73
N ALA A 309 -14.77 -13.79 -7.40
CA ALA A 309 -14.45 -15.07 -6.74
C ALA A 309 -15.08 -15.16 -5.35
N PHE A 310 -15.08 -14.07 -4.57
CA PHE A 310 -15.72 -14.00 -3.26
C PHE A 310 -17.22 -14.26 -3.37
N THR A 311 -17.92 -13.58 -4.29
CA THR A 311 -19.36 -13.81 -4.52
C THR A 311 -19.66 -15.27 -4.89
N ARG A 312 -18.87 -15.87 -5.79
CA ARG A 312 -19.06 -17.27 -6.19
C ARG A 312 -18.80 -18.28 -5.08
N SER A 313 -17.96 -17.91 -4.11
CA SER A 313 -17.59 -18.82 -3.00
C SER A 313 -18.71 -19.02 -1.97
N GLY A 314 -19.80 -18.23 -2.03
CA GLY A 314 -20.90 -18.31 -1.06
C GLY A 314 -20.49 -18.00 0.38
N ARG A 315 -19.34 -17.34 0.59
CA ARG A 315 -18.78 -17.02 1.90
C ARG A 315 -19.50 -15.86 2.59
#